data_AF-A0A7X8XIR3-F1
#
_entry.id   AF-A0A7X8XIR3-F1
#
_cell.length_a   1.000
_cell.length_b   1.000
_cell.length_c   1.000
_cell.angle_alpha   90.00
_cell.angle_beta   90.00
_cell.angle_gamma   90.00
#
_symmetry.space_group_name_H-M   'P 1'
#
loop_
_entity.id
_entity.type
_entity.pdbx_description
1 polymer ?
#
loop_
_entity_poly.entity_id
_entity_poly.type
_entity_poly.pdbx_seq_one_letter_code
_entity_poly.pdbx_strand_id
1 'polypeptide(L)'
;MTLPEDLLLSEIEKNASLPEIVAAAKYLNTIYNVFSIDSILWQEVKSAFNPVHSQIFGKYSDLIIANKFINRLILKYYPSERAVKYALVEKLKSKPDTVIFEMPVLESRIDVGRINGYSFAYEIKTELDSLRRIKKQISDYSQIFEYVTLVISPSFLEEVLTIAPMHCGIWTYSHDQHTGKISFTTKKSAKRSPHICPYSQLQCLSQQSLLRILKDKRIKKVPANKDERIQLITTVCAPRTINFKFKSIVREIYDPQWDFVRERYSSILPIDLQPIFSSSTEPALLYSK
;
A
#
# COMPACT_ATOMS: atom_id res chain seq x y z
N MET A 1 -5.20 -17.90 -25.34
CA MET A 1 -6.47 -18.46 -24.85
C MET A 1 -7.04 -17.45 -23.88
N THR A 2 -8.26 -16.96 -24.11
CA THR A 2 -8.90 -15.96 -23.23
C THR A 2 -9.21 -16.59 -21.87
N LEU A 3 -8.90 -15.90 -20.78
CA LEU A 3 -9.16 -16.43 -19.44
C LEU A 3 -10.68 -16.47 -19.16
N PRO A 4 -11.19 -17.46 -18.41
CA PRO A 4 -12.61 -17.54 -18.07
C PRO A 4 -13.18 -16.26 -17.44
N GLU A 5 -12.42 -15.57 -16.59
CA GLU A 5 -12.81 -14.30 -15.98
C GLU A 5 -12.94 -13.15 -16.98
N ASP A 6 -12.18 -13.17 -18.08
CA ASP A 6 -12.35 -12.19 -19.16
C ASP A 6 -13.62 -12.48 -19.97
N LEU A 7 -13.97 -13.75 -20.17
CA LEU A 7 -15.23 -14.13 -20.83
C LEU A 7 -16.45 -13.71 -20.01
N LEU A 8 -16.43 -13.96 -18.69
CA LEU A 8 -17.48 -13.50 -17.78
C LEU A 8 -17.59 -11.97 -17.82
N LEU A 9 -16.46 -11.24 -17.78
CA LEU A 9 -16.48 -9.79 -17.85
C LEU A 9 -17.10 -9.28 -19.15
N SER A 10 -16.74 -9.87 -20.28
CA SER A 10 -17.34 -9.55 -21.59
C SER A 10 -18.83 -9.89 -21.67
N GLU A 11 -19.31 -10.94 -21.00
CA GLU A 11 -20.75 -11.24 -20.91
C GLU A 11 -21.47 -10.19 -20.06
N ILE A 12 -20.86 -9.73 -18.95
CA ILE A 12 -21.40 -8.63 -18.14
C ILE A 12 -21.43 -7.31 -18.92
N GLU A 13 -20.36 -6.95 -19.64
CA GLU A 13 -20.30 -5.73 -20.47
C GLU A 13 -21.39 -5.67 -21.56
N LYS A 14 -21.87 -6.83 -22.03
CA LYS A 14 -22.96 -6.92 -23.01
C LYS A 14 -24.35 -6.80 -22.39
N ASN A 15 -24.49 -7.06 -21.10
CA ASN A 15 -25.78 -7.21 -20.44
C ASN A 15 -26.05 -6.18 -19.34
N ALA A 16 -25.02 -5.52 -18.81
CA ALA A 16 -25.14 -4.49 -17.78
C ALA A 16 -24.60 -3.14 -18.29
N SER A 17 -25.18 -2.04 -17.81
CA SER A 17 -24.70 -0.70 -18.16
C SER A 17 -23.39 -0.36 -17.44
N LEU A 18 -22.58 0.55 -18.02
CA LEU A 18 -21.33 0.98 -17.39
C LEU A 18 -21.54 1.55 -15.97
N PRO A 19 -22.55 2.40 -15.68
CA PRO A 19 -22.80 2.86 -14.32
C PRO A 19 -23.09 1.72 -13.32
N GLU A 20 -23.82 0.68 -13.73
CA GLU A 20 -24.08 -0.50 -12.89
C GLU A 20 -22.79 -1.28 -12.61
N ILE A 21 -21.94 -1.49 -13.61
CA ILE A 21 -20.66 -2.19 -13.46
C ILE A 21 -19.73 -1.42 -12.49
N VAL A 22 -19.64 -0.10 -12.65
CA VAL A 22 -18.85 0.76 -11.75
C VAL A 22 -19.41 0.74 -10.32
N ALA A 23 -20.73 0.77 -10.16
CA ALA A 23 -21.37 0.68 -8.85
C ALA A 23 -21.08 -0.67 -8.17
N ALA A 24 -21.16 -1.78 -8.92
CA ALA A 24 -20.84 -3.11 -8.43
C ALA A 24 -19.36 -3.22 -8.02
N ALA A 25 -18.44 -2.69 -8.84
CA ALA A 25 -17.00 -2.67 -8.53
C ALA A 25 -16.70 -1.89 -7.24
N LYS A 26 -17.34 -0.73 -7.06
CA LYS A 26 -17.22 0.10 -5.85
C LYS A 26 -17.77 -0.61 -4.61
N TYR A 27 -18.94 -1.24 -4.74
CA TYR A 27 -19.56 -2.00 -3.67
C TYR A 27 -18.67 -3.18 -3.24
N LEU A 28 -18.24 -4.00 -4.21
CA LEU A 28 -17.35 -5.13 -3.97
C LEU A 28 -16.04 -4.69 -3.34
N ASN A 29 -15.40 -3.60 -3.79
CA ASN A 29 -14.18 -3.12 -3.16
C ASN A 29 -14.36 -2.80 -1.67
N THR A 30 -15.56 -2.40 -1.25
CA THR A 30 -15.88 -2.06 0.14
C THR A 30 -16.02 -3.30 1.03
N ILE A 31 -16.67 -4.35 0.53
CA ILE A 31 -16.98 -5.56 1.32
C ILE A 31 -15.96 -6.69 1.13
N TYR A 32 -15.20 -6.66 0.03
CA TYR A 32 -14.33 -7.75 -0.36
C TYR A 32 -13.26 -8.04 0.69
N ASN A 33 -13.22 -9.31 1.09
CA ASN A 33 -12.25 -9.88 1.99
C ASN A 33 -11.59 -11.10 1.34
N VAL A 34 -10.28 -11.03 1.12
CA VAL A 34 -9.50 -12.12 0.50
C VAL A 34 -9.58 -13.43 1.28
N PHE A 35 -9.86 -13.38 2.58
CA PHE A 35 -9.94 -14.58 3.45
C PHE A 35 -11.32 -15.23 3.45
N SER A 36 -12.30 -14.68 2.73
CA SER A 36 -13.62 -15.31 2.55
C SER A 36 -13.51 -16.51 1.60
N ILE A 37 -14.27 -17.57 1.90
CA ILE A 37 -14.37 -18.74 1.00
C ILE A 37 -15.08 -18.38 -0.31
N ASP A 38 -14.79 -19.12 -1.38
CA ASP A 38 -15.27 -18.84 -2.74
C ASP A 38 -16.80 -18.73 -2.84
N SER A 39 -17.54 -19.58 -2.13
CA SER A 39 -19.01 -19.56 -2.13
C SER A 39 -19.59 -18.27 -1.56
N ILE A 40 -18.98 -17.70 -0.51
CA ILE A 40 -19.38 -16.40 0.07
C ILE A 40 -19.06 -15.28 -0.92
N LEU A 41 -17.86 -15.29 -1.51
CA LEU A 41 -17.45 -14.29 -2.49
C LEU A 41 -18.37 -14.28 -3.72
N TRP A 42 -18.82 -15.44 -4.20
CA TRP A 42 -19.82 -15.50 -5.29
C TRP A 42 -21.20 -14.98 -4.87
N GLN A 43 -21.61 -15.14 -3.61
CA GLN A 43 -22.84 -14.52 -3.11
C GLN A 43 -22.72 -12.99 -3.09
N GLU A 44 -21.57 -12.46 -2.66
CA GLU A 44 -21.27 -11.03 -2.70
C GLU A 44 -21.30 -10.49 -4.14
N VAL A 45 -20.67 -11.20 -5.09
CA VAL A 45 -20.71 -10.84 -6.52
C VAL A 45 -22.15 -10.80 -7.04
N LYS A 46 -22.96 -11.83 -6.78
CA LYS A 46 -24.37 -11.84 -7.23
C LYS A 46 -25.19 -10.70 -6.63
N SER A 47 -24.89 -10.32 -5.38
CA SER A 47 -25.57 -9.24 -4.67
C SER A 47 -25.14 -7.84 -5.14
N ALA A 48 -23.95 -7.72 -5.73
CA ALA A 48 -23.42 -6.46 -6.24
C ALA A 48 -24.09 -6.01 -7.56
N PHE A 49 -24.74 -6.92 -8.28
CA PHE A 49 -25.37 -6.67 -9.58
C PHE A 49 -26.90 -6.81 -9.50
N ASN A 50 -27.60 -6.31 -10.52
CA ASN A 50 -29.04 -6.52 -10.65
C ASN A 50 -29.36 -8.02 -10.68
N PRO A 51 -30.36 -8.51 -9.90
CA PRO A 51 -30.73 -9.93 -9.86
C PRO A 51 -30.96 -10.58 -11.23
N VAL A 52 -31.37 -9.81 -12.24
CA VAL A 52 -31.51 -10.28 -13.63
C VAL A 52 -30.21 -10.90 -14.19
N HIS A 53 -29.04 -10.47 -13.72
CA HIS A 53 -27.73 -11.00 -14.15
C HIS A 53 -27.29 -12.25 -13.38
N SER A 54 -28.03 -12.70 -12.36
CA SER A 54 -27.64 -13.85 -11.53
C SER A 54 -27.39 -15.12 -12.33
N GLN A 55 -28.15 -15.32 -13.41
CA GLN A 55 -28.00 -16.46 -14.31
C GLN A 55 -26.64 -16.46 -15.02
N ILE A 56 -26.08 -15.28 -15.34
CA ILE A 56 -24.75 -15.17 -15.94
C ILE A 56 -23.72 -15.76 -14.97
N PHE A 57 -23.69 -15.28 -13.72
CA PHE A 57 -22.74 -15.75 -12.71
C PHE A 57 -22.83 -17.26 -12.45
N GLY A 58 -24.04 -17.83 -12.48
CA GLY A 58 -24.24 -19.28 -12.31
C GLY A 58 -23.52 -20.14 -13.36
N LYS A 59 -23.32 -19.64 -14.59
CA LYS A 59 -22.58 -20.37 -15.65
C LYS A 59 -21.07 -20.45 -15.36
N TYR A 60 -20.54 -19.52 -14.58
CA TYR A 60 -19.10 -19.34 -14.39
C TYR A 60 -18.64 -19.62 -12.96
N SER A 61 -19.54 -19.64 -11.97
CA SER A 61 -19.17 -19.77 -10.57
C SER A 61 -18.47 -21.08 -10.24
N ASP A 62 -18.61 -22.14 -11.03
CA ASP A 62 -17.85 -23.39 -10.83
C ASP A 62 -16.50 -23.38 -11.55
N LEU A 63 -16.35 -22.52 -12.57
CA LEU A 63 -15.16 -22.46 -13.44
C LEU A 63 -14.12 -21.44 -12.96
N ILE A 64 -14.54 -20.44 -12.18
CA ILE A 64 -13.73 -19.28 -11.83
C ILE A 64 -13.65 -19.15 -10.32
N ILE A 65 -12.46 -18.89 -9.78
CA ILE A 65 -12.31 -18.46 -8.38
C ILE A 65 -12.76 -16.99 -8.29
N ALA A 66 -13.70 -16.68 -7.40
CA ALA A 66 -14.33 -15.37 -7.29
C ALA A 66 -13.31 -14.23 -7.14
N ASN A 67 -12.23 -14.44 -6.38
CA ASN A 67 -11.15 -13.47 -6.20
C ASN A 67 -10.58 -12.98 -7.54
N LYS A 68 -10.44 -13.87 -8.55
CA LYS A 68 -9.94 -13.51 -9.89
C LYS A 68 -10.91 -12.55 -10.58
N PHE A 69 -12.20 -12.87 -10.56
CA PHE A 69 -13.22 -12.02 -11.17
C PHE A 69 -13.32 -10.66 -10.45
N ILE A 70 -13.34 -10.66 -9.12
CA ILE A 70 -13.40 -9.44 -8.31
C ILE A 70 -12.18 -8.55 -8.57
N ASN A 71 -10.97 -9.13 -8.59
CA ASN A 71 -9.74 -8.40 -8.95
C ASN A 71 -9.87 -7.78 -10.34
N ARG A 72 -10.31 -8.56 -11.33
CA ARG A 72 -10.45 -8.10 -12.71
C ARG A 72 -11.44 -6.95 -12.84
N LEU A 73 -12.60 -7.08 -12.20
CA LEU A 73 -13.66 -6.08 -12.18
C LEU A 73 -13.17 -4.78 -11.53
N ILE A 74 -12.59 -4.85 -10.33
CA ILE A 74 -12.12 -3.66 -9.60
C ILE A 74 -11.00 -2.97 -10.37
N LEU A 75 -9.97 -3.72 -10.82
CA LEU A 75 -8.86 -3.14 -11.58
C LEU A 75 -9.32 -2.42 -12.85
N LYS A 76 -10.37 -2.91 -13.53
CA LYS A 76 -10.85 -2.33 -14.78
C LYS A 76 -11.79 -1.14 -14.58
N TYR A 77 -12.68 -1.17 -13.60
CA TYR A 77 -13.76 -0.17 -13.46
C TYR A 77 -13.67 0.72 -12.24
N TYR A 78 -12.76 0.43 -11.32
CA TYR A 78 -12.66 1.17 -10.07
C TYR A 78 -11.20 1.23 -9.58
N PRO A 79 -10.40 2.21 -10.06
CA PRO A 79 -8.98 2.36 -9.70
C PRO A 79 -8.82 2.82 -8.24
N SER A 80 -9.15 1.92 -7.32
CA SER A 80 -9.12 2.15 -5.88
C SER A 80 -7.69 2.28 -5.37
N GLU A 81 -7.56 2.70 -4.12
CA GLU A 81 -6.26 2.81 -3.45
C GLU A 81 -5.48 1.48 -3.50
N ARG A 82 -6.17 0.33 -3.41
CA ARG A 82 -5.56 -1.02 -3.55
C ARG A 82 -4.91 -1.20 -4.92
N ALA A 83 -5.59 -0.78 -5.99
CA ALA A 83 -5.06 -0.87 -7.36
C ALA A 83 -3.85 0.05 -7.55
N VAL A 84 -3.92 1.29 -7.04
CA VAL A 84 -2.80 2.24 -7.11
C VAL A 84 -1.60 1.75 -6.30
N LYS A 85 -1.82 1.19 -5.10
CA LYS A 85 -0.78 0.56 -4.27
C LYS A 85 -0.11 -0.59 -4.99
N TYR A 86 -0.88 -1.51 -5.57
CA TYR A 86 -0.32 -2.61 -6.36
C TYR A 86 0.56 -2.10 -7.49
N ALA A 87 0.05 -1.18 -8.32
CA ALA A 87 0.80 -0.63 -9.43
C ALA A 87 2.06 0.13 -8.98
N LEU A 88 2.00 0.81 -7.84
CA LEU A 88 3.15 1.46 -7.23
C LEU A 88 4.19 0.42 -6.83
N VAL A 89 3.80 -0.67 -6.18
CA VAL A 89 4.72 -1.76 -5.84
C VAL A 89 5.28 -2.44 -7.09
N GLU A 90 4.49 -2.65 -8.13
CA GLU A 90 4.99 -3.15 -9.42
C GLU A 90 6.09 -2.28 -10.01
N LYS A 91 5.94 -0.95 -9.91
CA LYS A 91 6.94 0.01 -10.36
C LYS A 91 8.18 0.03 -9.46
N LEU A 92 8.00 -0.20 -8.16
CA LEU A 92 9.05 -0.07 -7.16
C LEU A 92 9.80 -1.36 -6.89
N LYS A 93 9.22 -2.54 -7.11
CA LYS A 93 9.81 -3.82 -6.73
C LYS A 93 11.12 -4.06 -7.50
N SER A 94 12.23 -3.94 -6.79
CA SER A 94 13.56 -4.32 -7.29
C SER A 94 14.39 -4.87 -6.13
N LYS A 95 15.44 -5.64 -6.42
CA LYS A 95 16.43 -5.97 -5.39
C LYS A 95 17.38 -4.78 -5.22
N PRO A 96 17.69 -4.32 -3.99
CA PRO A 96 17.45 -4.92 -2.68
C PRO A 96 16.34 -4.23 -1.83
N ASP A 97 15.18 -3.93 -2.41
CA ASP A 97 14.16 -3.14 -1.72
C ASP A 97 13.40 -3.92 -0.64
N THR A 98 13.06 -3.22 0.44
CA THR A 98 12.02 -3.60 1.41
C THR A 98 10.81 -2.69 1.19
N VAL A 99 9.64 -3.25 0.90
CA VAL A 99 8.37 -2.50 0.81
C VAL A 99 7.54 -2.75 2.06
N ILE A 100 6.89 -1.71 2.55
CA ILE A 100 6.15 -1.70 3.82
C ILE A 100 4.78 -1.09 3.55
N PHE A 101 3.72 -1.72 4.06
CA PHE A 101 2.36 -1.19 3.99
C PHE A 101 1.88 -0.72 5.36
N GLU A 102 1.11 0.37 5.40
CA GLU A 102 0.34 0.83 6.58
C GLU A 102 1.16 1.03 7.87
N MET A 103 2.44 1.40 7.75
CA MET A 103 3.28 1.60 8.94
C MET A 103 2.84 2.86 9.72
N PRO A 104 2.60 2.77 11.04
CA PRO A 104 2.37 3.95 11.87
C PRO A 104 3.59 4.88 11.87
N VAL A 105 3.37 6.17 11.69
CA VAL A 105 4.41 7.20 11.63
C VAL A 105 3.94 8.43 12.41
N LEU A 106 4.43 8.57 13.64
CA LEU A 106 3.95 9.58 14.59
C LEU A 106 2.41 9.50 14.74
N GLU A 107 1.67 10.53 14.35
CA GLU A 107 0.19 10.54 14.40
C GLU A 107 -0.45 10.21 13.04
N SER A 108 0.37 9.89 12.04
CA SER A 108 -0.05 9.50 10.70
C SER A 108 0.21 8.01 10.47
N ARG A 109 -0.25 7.49 9.33
CA ARG A 109 0.01 6.13 8.89
C ARG A 109 0.33 6.16 7.41
N ILE A 110 1.50 5.68 7.05
CA ILE A 110 1.97 5.72 5.68
C ILE A 110 1.32 4.63 4.84
N ASP A 111 0.89 4.96 3.62
CA ASP A 111 0.33 3.98 2.69
C ASP A 111 1.39 2.97 2.24
N VAL A 112 2.51 3.46 1.69
CA VAL A 112 3.63 2.64 1.23
C VAL A 112 4.97 3.25 1.64
N GLY A 113 5.73 2.52 2.46
CA GLY A 113 7.15 2.78 2.73
C GLY A 113 8.07 1.93 1.86
N ARG A 114 9.26 2.44 1.53
CA ARG A 114 10.31 1.66 0.86
C ARG A 114 11.68 1.95 1.48
N ILE A 115 12.49 0.91 1.67
CA ILE A 115 13.88 1.04 2.09
C ILE A 115 14.79 0.33 1.10
N ASN A 116 15.75 1.06 0.52
CA ASN A 116 16.74 0.50 -0.41
C ASN A 116 18.10 1.22 -0.34
N GLY A 117 18.62 1.32 0.89
CA GLY A 117 19.75 2.19 1.22
C GLY A 117 19.30 3.57 1.68
N TYR A 118 18.26 4.13 1.06
CA TYR A 118 17.51 5.28 1.58
C TYR A 118 16.11 4.89 2.02
N SER A 119 15.47 5.71 2.86
CA SER A 119 14.06 5.55 3.24
C SER A 119 13.13 6.47 2.44
N PHE A 120 12.09 5.89 1.86
CA PHE A 120 11.10 6.58 1.03
C PHE A 120 9.71 6.41 1.64
N ALA A 121 8.93 7.48 1.57
CA ALA A 121 7.53 7.49 1.88
C ALA A 121 6.69 7.82 0.65
N TYR A 122 5.64 7.04 0.42
CA TYR A 122 4.63 7.30 -0.59
C TYR A 122 3.26 7.40 0.07
N GLU A 123 2.60 8.54 -0.13
CA GLU A 123 1.22 8.79 0.30
C GLU A 123 0.33 8.84 -0.93
N ILE A 124 -0.72 8.03 -0.95
CA ILE A 124 -1.64 7.90 -2.07
C ILE A 124 -2.90 8.72 -1.82
N LYS A 125 -3.36 9.45 -2.82
CA LYS A 125 -4.66 10.14 -2.82
C LYS A 125 -5.37 9.86 -4.13
N THR A 126 -6.33 8.96 -4.09
CA THR A 126 -7.23 8.69 -5.21
C THR A 126 -8.27 9.79 -5.35
N GLU A 127 -8.96 9.88 -6.49
CA GLU A 127 -10.02 10.87 -6.72
C GLU A 127 -11.16 10.86 -5.68
N LEU A 128 -11.24 9.81 -4.87
CA LEU A 128 -12.24 9.62 -3.82
C LEU A 128 -11.80 10.15 -2.46
N ASP A 129 -10.52 10.49 -2.32
CA ASP A 129 -9.94 10.96 -1.07
C ASP A 129 -10.17 12.45 -0.84
N SER A 130 -9.82 12.90 0.37
CA SER A 130 -9.70 14.32 0.68
C SER A 130 -8.27 14.69 1.03
N LEU A 131 -7.89 15.93 0.75
CA LEU A 131 -6.56 16.47 1.09
C LEU A 131 -6.50 17.01 2.53
N ARG A 132 -7.56 16.88 3.34
CA ARG A 132 -7.66 17.48 4.69
C ARG A 132 -6.48 17.13 5.61
N ARG A 133 -5.93 15.92 5.49
CA ARG A 133 -4.83 15.43 6.34
C ARG A 133 -3.44 15.57 5.72
N ILE A 134 -3.34 15.98 4.46
CA ILE A 134 -2.11 15.85 3.68
C ILE A 134 -0.94 16.65 4.26
N LYS A 135 -1.20 17.86 4.78
CA LYS A 135 -0.17 18.70 5.41
C LYS A 135 0.44 18.04 6.64
N LYS A 136 -0.39 17.40 7.48
CA LYS A 136 0.08 16.68 8.68
C LYS A 136 0.87 15.44 8.29
N GLN A 137 0.36 14.68 7.32
CA GLN A 137 1.03 13.49 6.80
C GLN A 137 2.41 13.82 6.21
N ILE A 138 2.50 14.85 5.36
CA ILE A 138 3.79 15.34 4.84
C ILE A 138 4.73 15.71 5.99
N SER A 139 4.26 16.46 6.98
CA SER A 139 5.06 16.89 8.12
C SER A 139 5.62 15.70 8.90
N ASP A 140 4.77 14.73 9.22
CA ASP A 140 5.16 13.53 9.96
C ASP A 140 6.16 12.69 9.16
N TYR A 141 5.88 12.42 7.87
CA TYR A 141 6.76 11.60 7.05
C TYR A 141 8.11 12.28 6.80
N SER A 142 8.13 13.61 6.65
CA SER A 142 9.35 14.37 6.41
C SER A 142 10.32 14.32 7.59
N GLN A 143 9.84 14.01 8.80
CA GLN A 143 10.68 13.81 9.98
C GLN A 143 11.36 12.43 10.00
N ILE A 144 10.82 11.45 9.29
CA ILE A 144 11.22 10.04 9.42
C ILE A 144 11.93 9.53 8.17
N PHE A 145 11.38 9.85 7.00
CA PHE A 145 11.84 9.35 5.71
C PHE A 145 12.74 10.34 5.01
N GLU A 146 13.72 9.82 4.29
CA GLU A 146 14.65 10.63 3.51
C GLU A 146 13.98 11.26 2.31
N TYR A 147 13.01 10.59 1.68
CA TYR A 147 12.27 11.12 0.55
C TYR A 147 10.78 10.92 0.77
N VAL A 148 9.98 11.95 0.53
CA VAL A 148 8.51 11.87 0.62
C VAL A 148 7.93 12.19 -0.75
N THR A 149 7.05 11.32 -1.24
CA THR A 149 6.37 11.46 -2.54
C THR A 149 4.87 11.33 -2.36
N LEU A 150 4.12 12.28 -2.91
CA LEU A 150 2.67 12.19 -3.00
C LEU A 150 2.31 11.56 -4.34
N VAL A 151 1.49 10.51 -4.32
CA VAL A 151 0.98 9.78 -5.48
C VAL A 151 -0.51 10.10 -5.59
N ILE A 152 -0.86 11.03 -6.48
CA ILE A 152 -2.18 11.66 -6.45
C ILE A 152 -2.94 11.49 -7.77
N SER A 153 -4.26 11.51 -7.69
CA SER A 153 -5.11 11.71 -8.87
C SER A 153 -4.74 13.05 -9.54
N PRO A 154 -4.76 13.16 -10.88
CA PRO A 154 -4.52 14.42 -11.58
C PRO A 154 -5.44 15.56 -11.13
N SER A 155 -6.64 15.26 -10.63
CA SER A 155 -7.59 16.27 -10.10
C SER A 155 -7.04 17.07 -8.91
N PHE A 156 -6.08 16.51 -8.16
CA PHE A 156 -5.47 17.17 -7.01
C PHE A 156 -4.18 17.92 -7.33
N LEU A 157 -3.69 17.87 -8.58
CA LEU A 157 -2.35 18.35 -8.91
C LEU A 157 -2.14 19.82 -8.57
N GLU A 158 -3.06 20.70 -8.98
CA GLU A 158 -2.94 22.14 -8.74
C GLU A 158 -2.94 22.46 -7.24
N GLU A 159 -3.89 21.90 -6.47
CA GLU A 159 -3.94 22.11 -5.03
C GLU A 159 -2.67 21.60 -4.34
N VAL A 160 -2.22 20.39 -4.69
CA VAL A 160 -1.01 19.79 -4.09
C VAL A 160 0.25 20.58 -4.42
N LEU A 161 0.38 21.15 -5.63
CA LEU A 161 1.51 22.02 -5.98
C LEU A 161 1.61 23.25 -5.09
N THR A 162 0.47 23.80 -4.64
CA THR A 162 0.45 24.98 -3.75
C THR A 162 0.82 24.66 -2.30
N ILE A 163 0.46 23.46 -1.79
CA ILE A 163 0.64 23.11 -0.37
C ILE A 163 1.86 22.23 -0.09
N ALA A 164 2.39 21.51 -1.09
CA ALA A 164 3.49 20.57 -0.90
C ALA A 164 4.85 21.29 -0.78
N PRO A 165 5.62 21.06 0.30
CA PRO A 165 6.96 21.62 0.48
C PRO A 165 7.92 21.30 -0.68
N MET A 166 8.96 22.11 -0.84
CA MET A 166 9.91 21.99 -1.96
C MET A 166 10.59 20.62 -2.07
N HIS A 167 10.83 19.92 -0.96
CA HIS A 167 11.48 18.60 -0.99
C HIS A 167 10.53 17.45 -1.37
N CYS A 168 9.20 17.66 -1.29
CA CYS A 168 8.24 16.61 -1.60
C CYS A 168 8.16 16.34 -3.11
N GLY A 169 8.26 15.07 -3.49
CA GLY A 169 7.96 14.61 -4.84
C GLY A 169 6.45 14.55 -5.07
N ILE A 170 6.04 14.70 -6.32
CA ILE A 170 4.64 14.60 -6.75
C ILE A 170 4.59 13.74 -8.00
N TRP A 171 3.88 12.62 -7.90
CA TRP A 171 3.56 11.73 -9.00
C TRP A 171 2.06 11.78 -9.22
N THR A 172 1.65 11.90 -10.48
CA THR A 172 0.26 11.63 -10.88
C THR A 172 0.16 10.24 -11.48
N TYR A 173 -1.00 9.61 -11.39
CA TYR A 173 -1.26 8.36 -12.09
C TYR A 173 -2.37 8.52 -13.14
N SER A 174 -2.35 7.65 -14.14
CA SER A 174 -3.43 7.47 -15.12
C SER A 174 -3.90 6.01 -15.09
N HIS A 175 -5.16 5.79 -15.45
CA HIS A 175 -5.79 4.47 -15.48
C HIS A 175 -6.32 4.20 -16.89
N ASP A 176 -5.87 3.10 -17.48
CA ASP A 176 -6.38 2.61 -18.75
C ASP A 176 -7.61 1.75 -18.49
N GLN A 177 -8.79 2.25 -18.84
CA GLN A 177 -10.07 1.57 -18.63
C GLN A 177 -10.24 0.30 -19.48
N HIS A 178 -9.45 0.12 -20.55
CA HIS A 178 -9.51 -1.09 -21.36
C HIS A 178 -8.72 -2.23 -20.70
N THR A 179 -7.51 -1.92 -20.23
CA THR A 179 -6.60 -2.93 -19.67
C THR A 179 -6.67 -3.06 -18.15
N GLY A 180 -7.16 -2.02 -17.46
CA GLY A 180 -7.07 -1.84 -16.00
C GLY A 180 -5.69 -1.39 -15.52
N LYS A 181 -4.76 -1.09 -16.44
CA LYS A 181 -3.38 -0.75 -16.10
C LYS A 181 -3.28 0.67 -15.54
N ILE A 182 -2.52 0.80 -14.46
CA ILE A 182 -2.16 2.10 -13.88
C ILE A 182 -0.73 2.46 -14.25
N SER A 183 -0.52 3.69 -14.71
CA SER A 183 0.80 4.23 -15.07
C SER A 183 1.09 5.52 -14.32
N PHE A 184 2.36 5.77 -13.98
CA PHE A 184 2.76 6.93 -13.17
C PHE A 184 3.58 7.93 -13.98
N THR A 185 3.30 9.22 -13.77
CA THR A 185 4.05 10.35 -14.33
C THR A 185 4.61 11.21 -13.20
N THR A 186 5.92 11.47 -13.23
CA THR A 186 6.55 12.40 -12.28
C THR A 186 6.28 13.83 -12.69
N LYS A 187 5.63 14.61 -11.81
CA LYS A 187 5.41 16.06 -11.98
C LYS A 187 6.46 16.88 -11.24
N LYS A 188 6.93 16.37 -10.10
CA LYS A 188 8.00 16.96 -9.30
C LYS A 188 8.86 15.84 -8.69
N SER A 189 10.16 15.90 -8.88
CA SER A 189 11.09 14.93 -8.28
C SER A 189 11.27 15.20 -6.78
N ALA A 190 11.24 14.13 -5.97
CA ALA A 190 11.51 14.24 -4.54
C ALA A 190 12.98 14.62 -4.31
N LYS A 191 13.22 15.46 -3.30
CA LYS A 191 14.55 15.76 -2.76
C LYS A 191 14.63 15.20 -1.35
N ARG A 192 15.85 15.09 -0.83
CA ARG A 192 16.05 14.64 0.54
C ARG A 192 15.36 15.61 1.50
N SER A 193 14.58 15.10 2.43
CA SER A 193 13.88 15.90 3.43
C SER A 193 14.91 16.66 4.28
N PRO A 194 14.78 17.99 4.43
CA PRO A 194 15.60 18.76 5.36
C PRO A 194 15.12 18.63 6.82
N HIS A 195 14.02 17.92 7.06
CA HIS A 195 13.34 17.85 8.36
C HIS A 195 13.56 16.54 9.11
N ILE A 196 14.45 15.65 8.64
CA ILE A 196 14.73 14.37 9.31
C ILE A 196 15.12 14.64 10.76
N CYS A 197 14.37 14.05 11.68
CA CYS A 197 14.51 14.24 13.11
C CYS A 197 14.89 12.92 13.78
N PRO A 198 16.12 12.78 14.32
CA PRO A 198 16.55 11.56 15.00
C PRO A 198 15.65 11.16 16.17
N TYR A 199 15.13 12.15 16.92
CA TYR A 199 14.20 11.90 18.02
C TYR A 199 12.91 11.24 17.50
N SER A 200 12.29 11.83 16.47
CA SER A 200 11.06 11.30 15.86
C SER A 200 11.27 9.91 15.25
N GLN A 201 12.43 9.64 14.63
CA GLN A 201 12.78 8.31 14.13
C GLN A 201 12.80 7.26 15.25
N LEU A 202 13.37 7.60 16.41
CA LEU A 202 13.41 6.72 17.56
C LEU A 202 12.04 6.58 18.24
N GLN A 203 11.19 7.61 18.19
CA GLN A 203 9.80 7.51 18.68
C GLN A 203 8.99 6.47 17.91
N CYS A 204 9.26 6.27 16.62
CA CYS A 204 8.61 5.24 15.80
C CYS A 204 9.04 3.81 16.16
N LEU A 205 10.09 3.62 16.97
CA LEU A 205 10.59 2.30 17.35
C LEU A 205 9.97 1.80 18.67
N SER A 206 9.92 0.47 18.80
CA SER A 206 9.50 -0.18 20.05
C SER A 206 10.54 0.01 21.16
N GLN A 207 10.12 -0.17 22.42
CA GLN A 207 11.03 -0.17 23.57
C GLN A 207 12.16 -1.19 23.42
N GLN A 208 11.87 -2.37 22.88
CA GLN A 208 12.85 -3.44 22.68
C GLN A 208 13.91 -3.04 21.64
N SER A 209 13.48 -2.38 20.55
CA SER A 209 14.38 -1.85 19.52
C SER A 209 15.32 -0.77 20.07
N LEU A 210 14.82 0.14 20.91
CA LEU A 210 15.65 1.16 21.57
C LEU A 210 16.68 0.53 22.51
N LEU A 211 16.28 -0.48 23.28
CA LEU A 211 17.20 -1.23 24.15
C LEU A 211 18.33 -1.89 23.36
N ARG A 212 18.03 -2.46 22.18
CA ARG A 212 19.04 -3.05 21.30
C ARG A 212 20.08 -2.02 20.85
N ILE A 213 19.65 -0.81 20.47
CA ILE A 213 20.56 0.29 20.10
C ILE A 213 21.49 0.65 21.26
N LEU A 214 20.98 0.71 22.49
CA LEU A 214 21.77 1.04 23.68
C LEU A 214 22.75 -0.07 24.08
N LYS A 215 22.38 -1.34 23.91
CA LYS A 215 23.25 -2.49 24.18
C LYS A 215 24.48 -2.49 23.26
N ASP A 216 24.32 -2.15 21.98
CA ASP A 216 25.44 -2.02 21.03
C ASP A 216 26.49 -1.00 21.49
N LYS A 217 26.09 -0.01 22.30
CA LYS A 217 26.95 1.04 22.86
C LYS A 217 27.54 0.70 24.24
N ARG A 218 27.28 -0.50 24.78
CA ARG A 218 27.77 -0.97 26.10
C ARG A 218 27.41 -0.03 27.27
N ILE A 219 26.25 0.63 27.21
CA ILE A 219 25.79 1.52 28.28
C ILE A 219 25.27 0.70 29.47
N LYS A 220 25.86 0.88 30.66
CA LYS A 220 25.54 0.10 31.87
C LYS A 220 24.25 0.56 32.56
N LYS A 221 23.94 1.86 32.53
CA LYS A 221 22.74 2.43 33.16
C LYS A 221 21.74 2.84 32.09
N VAL A 222 20.79 1.95 31.80
CA VAL A 222 19.75 2.19 30.81
C VAL A 222 18.47 2.68 31.49
N PRO A 223 17.92 3.84 31.10
CA PRO A 223 16.67 4.35 31.67
C PRO A 223 15.48 3.40 31.47
N ALA A 224 14.46 3.50 32.30
CA ALA A 224 13.24 2.70 32.17
C ALA A 224 12.23 3.32 31.17
N ASN A 225 12.14 4.65 31.14
CA ASN A 225 11.18 5.39 30.32
C ASN A 225 11.62 5.45 28.83
N LYS A 226 10.65 5.46 27.90
CA LYS A 226 10.93 5.55 26.46
C LYS A 226 11.68 6.82 26.09
N ASP A 227 11.17 7.96 26.53
CA ASP A 227 11.70 9.28 26.15
C ASP A 227 13.10 9.48 26.72
N GLU A 228 13.37 9.04 27.95
CA GLU A 228 14.72 9.05 28.53
C GLU A 228 15.70 8.17 27.73
N ARG A 229 15.25 7.01 27.23
CA ARG A 229 16.08 6.19 26.32
C ARG A 229 16.34 6.90 25.01
N ILE A 230 15.32 7.54 24.43
CA ILE A 230 15.48 8.28 23.18
C ILE A 230 16.48 9.43 23.39
N GLN A 231 16.31 10.23 24.44
CA GLN A 231 17.23 11.32 24.81
C GLN A 231 18.66 10.81 24.93
N LEU A 232 18.87 9.73 25.68
CA LEU A 232 20.18 9.11 25.83
C LEU A 232 20.77 8.66 24.48
N ILE A 233 19.98 7.98 23.63
CA ILE A 233 20.43 7.59 22.29
C ILE A 233 20.82 8.80 21.46
N THR A 234 20.03 9.89 21.50
CA THR A 234 20.34 11.12 20.76
C THR A 234 21.60 11.83 21.26
N THR A 235 21.96 11.69 22.53
CA THR A 235 23.22 12.22 23.09
C THR A 235 24.45 11.41 22.67
N VAL A 236 24.32 10.09 22.56
CA VAL A 236 25.47 9.17 22.35
C VAL A 236 25.63 8.70 20.90
N CYS A 237 24.65 8.94 20.03
CA CYS A 237 24.67 8.56 18.62
C CYS A 237 24.50 9.76 17.71
N ALA A 238 25.37 9.88 16.70
CA ALA A 238 25.22 10.89 15.66
C ALA A 238 23.92 10.67 14.86
N PRO A 239 23.26 11.75 14.36
CA PRO A 239 22.03 11.65 13.56
C PRO A 239 22.09 10.65 12.41
N ARG A 240 23.21 10.58 11.68
CA ARG A 240 23.42 9.61 10.59
C ARG A 240 23.40 8.16 11.08
N THR A 241 23.95 7.90 12.27
CA THR A 241 23.94 6.56 12.88
C THR A 241 22.53 6.16 13.29
N ILE A 242 21.76 7.10 13.85
CA ILE A 242 20.35 6.87 14.22
C ILE A 242 19.52 6.56 12.97
N ASN A 243 19.66 7.35 11.91
CA ASN A 243 18.97 7.10 10.64
C ASN A 243 19.31 5.73 10.04
N PHE A 244 20.59 5.33 10.07
CA PHE A 244 21.00 4.00 9.64
C PHE A 244 20.38 2.88 10.49
N LYS A 245 20.43 3.00 11.83
CA LYS A 245 19.85 2.03 12.76
C LYS A 245 18.33 1.94 12.62
N PHE A 246 17.64 3.07 12.45
CA PHE A 246 16.21 3.11 12.16
C PHE A 246 15.88 2.29 10.91
N LYS A 247 16.55 2.57 9.78
CA LYS A 247 16.33 1.81 8.53
C LYS A 247 16.60 0.32 8.71
N SER A 248 17.69 -0.04 9.40
CA SER A 248 18.04 -1.44 9.67
C SER A 248 16.96 -2.16 10.47
N ILE A 249 16.46 -1.53 11.54
CA ILE A 249 15.44 -2.14 12.42
C ILE A 249 14.10 -2.25 11.69
N VAL A 250 13.69 -1.22 10.95
CA VAL A 250 12.45 -1.28 10.15
C VAL A 250 12.54 -2.41 9.13
N ARG A 251 13.70 -2.57 8.46
CA ARG A 251 13.93 -3.72 7.57
C ARG A 251 13.80 -5.05 8.30
N GLU A 252 14.44 -5.22 9.46
CA GLU A 252 14.32 -6.45 10.24
C GLU A 252 12.88 -6.80 10.62
N ILE A 253 12.03 -5.79 10.83
CA ILE A 253 10.60 -5.98 11.16
C ILE A 253 9.78 -6.43 9.95
N TYR A 254 10.06 -5.86 8.76
CA TYR A 254 9.20 -6.00 7.58
C TYR A 254 9.78 -6.87 6.45
N ASP A 255 11.08 -7.16 6.47
CA ASP A 255 11.73 -8.07 5.50
C ASP A 255 11.05 -9.44 5.48
N PRO A 256 10.65 -10.07 6.61
CA PRO A 256 9.97 -11.38 6.57
C PRO A 256 8.67 -11.37 5.75
N GLN A 257 7.77 -10.40 5.99
CA GLN A 257 6.52 -10.28 5.23
C GLN A 257 6.78 -9.90 3.78
N TRP A 258 7.75 -9.02 3.54
CA TRP A 258 8.08 -8.58 2.19
C TRP A 258 8.71 -9.72 1.36
N ASP A 259 9.63 -10.47 1.95
CA ASP A 259 10.27 -11.63 1.32
C ASP A 259 9.23 -12.69 0.96
N PHE A 260 8.28 -12.97 1.88
CA PHE A 260 7.14 -13.86 1.63
C PHE A 260 6.35 -13.45 0.38
N VAL A 261 5.97 -12.17 0.30
CA VAL A 261 5.24 -11.61 -0.83
C VAL A 261 6.06 -11.65 -2.12
N ARG A 262 7.35 -11.31 -2.08
CA ARG A 262 8.21 -11.31 -3.27
C ARG A 262 8.37 -12.71 -3.86
N GLU A 263 8.57 -13.72 -3.01
CA GLU A 263 8.72 -15.12 -3.45
C GLU A 263 7.47 -15.65 -4.14
N ARG A 264 6.30 -15.12 -3.75
CA ARG A 264 4.98 -15.55 -4.25
C ARG A 264 4.34 -14.52 -5.18
N TYR A 265 5.07 -13.49 -5.61
CA TYR A 265 4.50 -12.31 -6.24
C TYR A 265 3.65 -12.65 -7.47
N SER A 266 4.10 -13.58 -8.31
CA SER A 266 3.38 -14.01 -9.52
C SER A 266 2.08 -14.78 -9.25
N SER A 267 1.90 -15.27 -8.02
CA SER A 267 0.70 -16.01 -7.59
C SER A 267 -0.31 -15.15 -6.84
N ILE A 268 0.08 -13.92 -6.44
CA ILE A 268 -0.77 -13.00 -5.68
C ILE A 268 -1.59 -12.15 -6.65
N LEU A 269 -2.91 -12.11 -6.45
CA LEU A 269 -3.75 -11.23 -7.25
C LEU A 269 -3.55 -9.75 -6.84
N PRO A 270 -3.65 -8.80 -7.78
CA PRO A 270 -3.22 -7.42 -7.54
C PRO A 270 -3.78 -6.73 -6.29
N ILE A 271 -5.10 -6.75 -6.09
CA ILE A 271 -5.72 -6.03 -4.96
C ILE A 271 -5.59 -6.78 -3.62
N ASP A 272 -5.02 -7.99 -3.63
CA ASP A 272 -4.81 -8.84 -2.45
C ASP A 272 -3.41 -8.69 -1.84
N LEU A 273 -2.52 -7.96 -2.51
CA LEU A 273 -1.11 -7.82 -2.15
C LEU A 273 -0.91 -7.34 -0.69
N GLN A 274 -1.64 -6.31 -0.27
CA GLN A 274 -1.52 -5.75 1.08
C GLN A 274 -2.07 -6.70 2.17
N PRO A 275 -3.29 -7.29 2.05
CA PRO A 275 -3.76 -8.30 2.98
C PRO A 275 -2.82 -9.51 3.13
N ILE A 276 -2.24 -9.99 2.01
CA ILE A 276 -1.30 -11.12 2.02
C ILE A 276 0.03 -10.72 2.67
N PHE A 277 0.53 -9.51 2.41
CA PHE A 277 1.68 -8.96 3.13
C PHE A 277 1.45 -8.99 4.65
N SER A 278 0.30 -8.49 5.12
CA SER A 278 0.02 -8.38 6.55
C SER A 278 -0.14 -9.74 7.25
N SER A 279 -0.69 -10.74 6.55
CA SER A 279 -1.00 -12.05 7.11
C SER A 279 0.08 -13.10 6.87
N SER A 280 0.90 -12.94 5.83
CA SER A 280 1.79 -13.97 5.29
C SER A 280 1.05 -15.29 4.99
N THR A 281 -0.19 -15.20 4.52
CA THR A 281 -1.00 -16.37 4.15
C THR A 281 -0.66 -16.86 2.74
N GLU A 282 -0.55 -18.18 2.58
CA GLU A 282 -0.27 -18.81 1.29
C GLU A 282 -1.39 -18.56 0.26
N PRO A 283 -1.10 -17.98 -0.93
CA PRO A 283 -2.11 -17.69 -1.94
C PRO A 283 -2.91 -18.92 -2.40
N ALA A 284 -2.28 -20.10 -2.41
CA ALA A 284 -2.95 -21.34 -2.78
C ALA A 284 -4.10 -21.74 -1.83
N LEU A 285 -4.06 -21.28 -0.56
CA LEU A 285 -5.12 -21.49 0.42
C LEU A 285 -6.25 -20.46 0.29
N LEU A 286 -5.98 -19.32 -0.33
CA LEU A 286 -6.94 -18.24 -0.53
C LEU A 286 -7.71 -18.41 -1.84
N TYR A 287 -7.04 -18.95 -2.86
CA TYR A 287 -7.58 -19.11 -4.20
C TYR A 287 -8.05 -20.54 -4.48
N SER A 288 -8.79 -21.11 -3.52
CA SER A 288 -9.39 -22.43 -3.59
C SER A 288 -10.92 -22.36 -3.65
N LYS A 289 -11.54 -23.39 -4.23
CA LYS A 289 -12.99 -23.59 -4.22
C LYS A 289 -13.52 -23.98 -2.85
#